data_AF-A0A662RAJ6-F1
#
_entry.id   AF-A0A662RAJ6-F1
#
_cell.length_a   1.000
_cell.length_b   1.000
_cell.length_c   1.000
_cell.angle_alpha   90.00
_cell.angle_beta   90.00
_cell.angle_gamma   90.00
#
_symmetry.space_group_name_H-M   'P 1'
#
loop_
_entity.id
_entity.type
_entity.pdbx_description
1 polymer ?
#
loop_
_entity_poly.entity_id
_entity_poly.type
_entity_poly.pdbx_seq_one_letter_code
_entity_poly.pdbx_strand_id
1 'polypeptide(L)'
;MLTVEELKAQLPKAKRRNVTQALVDTINNINEDEDGSFTEAYNQNFLSYISVMRNGEYKITDYMNAVKYACFKLMEYTNIDAYQATFPDRYRRYLNKYQDFGDEKEIRDNKISPHVSMYNKTKLVNKIMEQTMIAPSILNASLFQEALARQAYLMMNANSELVQTQAANSILVQLKPPEVAKIELEIGLKENDAISELRKATQELAAQNQLAIGAGVMTPQEAIEAIIITEDV
;
A
#
# COMPACT_ATOMS: atom_id res chain seq x y z
N MET A 1 -12.84 -9.62 14.27
CA MET A 1 -13.59 -8.91 13.22
C MET A 1 -13.08 -7.47 13.15
N LEU A 2 -12.89 -6.94 11.95
CA LEU A 2 -12.37 -5.59 11.73
C LEU A 2 -13.41 -4.53 12.10
N THR A 3 -13.01 -3.48 12.80
CA THR A 3 -13.89 -2.34 13.13
C THR A 3 -13.62 -1.13 12.23
N VAL A 4 -14.59 -0.20 12.18
CA VAL A 4 -14.46 1.08 11.45
C VAL A 4 -13.28 1.90 11.94
N GLU A 5 -13.06 1.94 13.26
CA GLU A 5 -12.00 2.75 13.85
C GLU A 5 -10.61 2.15 13.59
N GLU A 6 -10.46 0.82 13.68
CA GLU A 6 -9.23 0.12 13.30
C GLU A 6 -8.88 0.36 11.83
N LEU A 7 -9.87 0.29 10.94
CA LEU A 7 -9.68 0.54 9.51
C LEU A 7 -9.30 2.00 9.22
N LYS A 8 -9.95 2.97 9.88
CA LYS A 8 -9.59 4.39 9.75
C LYS A 8 -8.19 4.69 10.27
N ALA A 9 -7.75 4.06 11.35
CA ALA A 9 -6.43 4.27 11.93
C ALA A 9 -5.31 3.89 10.94
N GLN A 10 -5.50 2.76 10.24
CA GLN A 10 -4.53 2.20 9.30
C GLN A 10 -4.54 2.88 7.92
N LEU A 11 -5.67 3.47 7.50
CA LEU A 11 -5.80 4.12 6.20
C LEU A 11 -5.23 5.56 6.16
N PRO A 12 -4.74 6.01 4.99
CA PRO A 12 -4.35 7.40 4.78
C PRO A 12 -5.51 8.37 5.04
N LYS A 13 -5.21 9.54 5.61
CA LYS A 13 -6.22 10.57 5.98
C LYS A 13 -7.23 10.84 4.87
N ALA A 14 -6.78 10.94 3.62
CA ALA A 14 -7.61 11.21 2.44
C ALA A 14 -8.68 10.14 2.15
N LYS A 15 -8.50 8.91 2.61
CA LYS A 15 -9.42 7.78 2.35
C LYS A 15 -10.32 7.45 3.54
N ARG A 16 -10.02 7.98 4.74
CA ARG A 16 -10.81 7.75 5.97
C ARG A 16 -12.28 8.17 5.83
N ARG A 17 -12.54 9.24 5.08
CA ARG A 17 -13.91 9.75 4.84
C ARG A 17 -14.79 8.76 4.05
N ASN A 18 -14.18 7.84 3.31
CA ASN A 18 -14.90 6.85 2.52
C ASN A 18 -15.10 5.52 3.27
N VAL A 19 -14.67 5.44 4.54
CA VAL A 19 -14.88 4.27 5.38
C VAL A 19 -16.26 4.35 6.03
N THR A 20 -17.18 3.52 5.55
CA THR A 20 -18.53 3.38 6.10
C THR A 20 -18.68 2.07 6.86
N GLN A 21 -19.68 1.97 7.73
CA GLN A 21 -20.01 0.71 8.41
C GLN A 21 -20.31 -0.39 7.38
N ALA A 22 -21.09 -0.08 6.34
CA ALA A 22 -21.40 -1.01 5.25
C ALA A 22 -20.15 -1.57 4.55
N LEU A 23 -19.09 -0.76 4.40
CA LEU A 23 -17.82 -1.21 3.83
C LEU A 23 -17.12 -2.22 4.76
N VAL A 24 -17.10 -1.94 6.06
CA VAL A 24 -16.51 -2.82 7.07
C VAL A 24 -17.29 -4.12 7.19
N ASP A 25 -18.62 -4.05 7.14
CA ASP A 25 -19.48 -5.23 7.12
C ASP A 25 -19.21 -6.07 5.88
N THR A 26 -19.02 -5.43 4.72
CA THR A 26 -18.61 -6.13 3.49
C THR A 26 -17.27 -6.82 3.65
N ILE A 27 -16.29 -6.19 4.32
CA ILE A 27 -14.98 -6.80 4.60
C ILE A 27 -15.10 -8.00 5.55
N ASN A 28 -15.85 -7.83 6.64
CA ASN A 28 -16.05 -8.87 7.65
C ASN A 28 -16.86 -10.06 7.12
N ASN A 29 -17.68 -9.85 6.10
CA ASN A 29 -18.52 -10.87 5.47
C ASN A 29 -18.01 -11.24 4.06
N ILE A 30 -16.75 -10.96 3.73
CA ILE A 30 -16.15 -11.43 2.47
C ILE A 30 -16.01 -12.94 2.54
N ASN A 31 -16.95 -13.62 1.87
CA ASN A 31 -17.12 -15.07 1.81
C ASN A 31 -17.51 -15.70 3.16
N GLU A 32 -18.78 -16.07 3.29
CA GLU A 32 -19.28 -16.91 4.38
C GLU A 32 -18.85 -18.36 4.12
N ASP A 33 -17.59 -18.67 4.42
CA ASP A 33 -17.09 -20.03 4.37
C ASP A 33 -17.42 -20.73 5.71
N GLU A 34 -17.80 -22.01 5.68
CA GLU A 34 -18.33 -22.77 6.85
C GLU A 34 -17.40 -22.77 8.08
N ASP A 35 -16.10 -22.57 7.89
CA ASP A 35 -15.07 -22.55 8.94
C ASP A 35 -14.47 -21.14 9.21
N GLY A 36 -14.84 -20.12 8.42
CA GLY A 36 -14.32 -18.76 8.53
C GLY A 36 -12.82 -18.57 8.23
N SER A 37 -12.12 -19.62 7.76
CA SER A 37 -10.66 -19.61 7.59
C SER A 37 -10.20 -18.61 6.52
N PHE A 38 -10.94 -18.53 5.41
CA PHE A 38 -10.68 -17.55 4.36
C PHE A 38 -10.87 -16.12 4.86
N THR A 39 -11.93 -15.86 5.61
CA THR A 39 -12.28 -14.52 6.10
C THR A 39 -11.22 -13.99 7.04
N GLU A 40 -10.68 -14.85 7.91
CA GLU A 40 -9.55 -14.49 8.78
C GLU A 40 -8.29 -14.18 7.96
N ALA A 41 -7.91 -15.07 7.04
CA ALA A 41 -6.75 -14.86 6.17
C ALA A 41 -6.90 -13.59 5.32
N TYR A 42 -8.08 -13.32 4.80
CA TYR A 42 -8.41 -12.12 4.04
C TYR A 42 -8.24 -10.86 4.89
N ASN A 43 -8.81 -10.84 6.09
CA ASN A 43 -8.72 -9.69 7.00
C ASN A 43 -7.27 -9.39 7.41
N GLN A 44 -6.50 -10.44 7.72
CA GLN A 44 -5.09 -10.30 8.05
C GLN A 44 -4.28 -9.75 6.87
N ASN A 45 -4.49 -10.30 5.66
CA ASN A 45 -3.85 -9.85 4.44
C ASN A 45 -4.26 -8.42 4.08
N PHE A 46 -5.53 -8.07 4.25
CA PHE A 46 -6.07 -6.73 3.97
C PHE A 46 -5.38 -5.65 4.81
N LEU A 47 -5.13 -5.93 6.10
CA LEU A 47 -4.39 -5.01 6.97
C LEU A 47 -2.90 -5.00 6.63
N SER A 48 -2.31 -6.16 6.34
CA SER A 48 -0.88 -6.29 6.05
C SER A 48 -0.48 -5.51 4.80
N TYR A 49 -1.34 -5.46 3.79
CA TYR A 49 -1.04 -4.80 2.52
C TYR A 49 -1.52 -3.34 2.44
N ILE A 50 -1.98 -2.76 3.56
CA ILE A 50 -2.52 -1.40 3.60
C ILE A 50 -1.49 -0.35 3.20
N SER A 51 -0.20 -0.68 3.28
CA SER A 51 0.91 0.13 2.78
C SER A 51 0.80 0.42 1.28
N VAL A 52 0.26 -0.51 0.47
CA VAL A 52 0.01 -0.32 -0.97
C VAL A 52 -0.97 0.82 -1.24
N MET A 53 -1.91 1.05 -0.31
CA MET A 53 -2.89 2.14 -0.39
C MET A 53 -2.32 3.51 0.00
N ARG A 54 -1.17 3.58 0.68
CA ARG A 54 -0.60 4.85 1.19
C ARG A 54 -0.22 5.83 0.08
N ASN A 55 0.04 5.35 -1.13
CA ASN A 55 0.33 6.19 -2.29
C ASN A 55 -0.92 6.81 -2.93
N GLY A 56 -2.13 6.53 -2.43
CA GLY A 56 -3.36 7.25 -2.80
C GLY A 56 -3.95 6.92 -4.18
N GLU A 57 -3.23 6.16 -5.00
CA GLU A 57 -3.56 5.88 -6.42
C GLU A 57 -4.83 5.04 -6.62
N TYR A 58 -5.24 4.23 -5.64
CA TYR A 58 -6.29 3.22 -5.83
C TYR A 58 -7.58 3.52 -5.05
N LYS A 59 -8.71 3.00 -5.55
CA LYS A 59 -10.00 3.00 -4.85
C LYS A 59 -10.00 1.87 -3.82
N ILE A 60 -10.70 2.07 -2.71
CA ILE A 60 -10.80 1.06 -1.63
C ILE A 60 -11.42 -0.24 -2.16
N THR A 61 -12.45 -0.14 -3.01
CA THR A 61 -13.09 -1.31 -3.63
C THR A 61 -12.16 -2.09 -4.54
N ASP A 62 -11.31 -1.39 -5.31
CA ASP A 62 -10.34 -2.04 -6.20
C ASP A 62 -9.26 -2.75 -5.37
N TYR A 63 -8.83 -2.14 -4.27
CA TYR A 63 -7.93 -2.76 -3.30
C TYR A 63 -8.53 -4.00 -2.64
N MET A 64 -9.77 -3.92 -2.15
CA MET A 64 -10.47 -5.08 -1.57
C MET A 64 -10.51 -6.27 -2.53
N ASN A 65 -10.86 -6.01 -3.80
CA ASN A 65 -10.91 -7.05 -4.82
C ASN A 65 -9.51 -7.59 -5.18
N ALA A 66 -8.48 -6.74 -5.17
CA ALA A 66 -7.11 -7.17 -5.43
C ALA A 66 -6.55 -8.04 -4.30
N VAL A 67 -6.84 -7.70 -3.04
CA VAL A 67 -6.50 -8.57 -1.89
C VAL A 67 -7.27 -9.89 -1.98
N LYS A 68 -8.56 -9.85 -2.32
CA LYS A 68 -9.40 -11.05 -2.44
C LYS A 68 -8.84 -12.01 -3.50
N TYR A 69 -8.49 -11.44 -4.66
CA TYR A 69 -7.82 -12.17 -5.74
C TYR A 69 -6.48 -12.78 -5.29
N ALA A 70 -5.65 -12.01 -4.56
CA ALA A 70 -4.38 -12.50 -4.03
C ALA A 70 -4.56 -13.65 -3.04
N CYS A 71 -5.57 -13.62 -2.17
CA CYS A 71 -5.88 -14.72 -1.26
C CYS A 71 -6.18 -16.01 -2.02
N PHE A 72 -7.02 -15.97 -3.06
CA PHE A 72 -7.26 -17.16 -3.90
C PHE A 72 -6.00 -17.63 -4.63
N LYS A 73 -5.15 -16.70 -5.09
CA LYS A 73 -3.86 -17.04 -5.68
C LYS A 73 -2.92 -17.75 -4.71
N LEU A 74 -2.92 -17.36 -3.43
CA LEU A 74 -2.16 -18.02 -2.37
C LEU A 74 -2.72 -19.41 -2.02
N MET A 75 -4.01 -19.63 -2.24
CA MET A 75 -4.67 -20.94 -2.16
C MET A 75 -4.50 -21.78 -3.43
N GLU A 76 -3.51 -21.45 -4.27
CA GLU A 76 -3.16 -22.15 -5.51
C GLU A 76 -4.22 -22.13 -6.63
N TYR A 77 -5.20 -21.23 -6.56
CA TYR A 77 -6.17 -21.09 -7.66
C TYR A 77 -5.46 -20.64 -8.94
N THR A 78 -5.92 -21.15 -10.09
CA THR A 78 -5.48 -20.62 -11.39
C THR A 78 -5.91 -19.16 -11.51
N ASN A 79 -5.28 -18.39 -12.40
CA ASN A 79 -5.65 -16.98 -12.58
C ASN A 79 -7.13 -16.83 -12.92
N ILE A 80 -7.70 -17.77 -13.69
CA ILE A 80 -9.10 -17.72 -14.10
C ILE A 80 -10.02 -18.05 -12.91
N ASP A 81 -9.72 -19.10 -12.14
CA ASP A 81 -10.55 -19.49 -10.99
C ASP A 81 -10.53 -18.40 -9.90
N ALA A 82 -9.35 -17.84 -9.61
CA ALA A 82 -9.22 -16.70 -8.69
C ALA A 82 -10.01 -15.48 -9.17
N TYR A 83 -10.00 -15.21 -10.48
CA TYR A 83 -10.77 -14.11 -11.06
C TYR A 83 -12.28 -14.34 -10.98
N GLN A 84 -12.74 -15.57 -11.24
CA GLN A 84 -14.13 -15.97 -11.12
C GLN A 84 -14.63 -15.81 -9.68
N ALA A 85 -13.86 -16.28 -8.70
CA ALA A 85 -14.21 -16.18 -7.29
C ALA A 85 -14.17 -14.72 -6.76
N THR A 86 -13.32 -13.88 -7.35
CA THR A 86 -13.26 -12.44 -7.02
C THR A 86 -14.40 -11.66 -7.66
N PHE A 87 -14.75 -11.96 -8.92
CA PHE A 87 -15.72 -11.21 -9.72
C PHE A 87 -16.80 -12.13 -10.36
N PRO A 88 -17.62 -12.82 -9.56
CA PRO A 88 -18.56 -13.82 -10.07
C PRO A 88 -19.58 -13.22 -11.06
N ASP A 89 -20.12 -12.03 -10.76
CA ASP A 89 -21.03 -11.34 -11.67
C ASP A 89 -20.38 -10.92 -12.98
N ARG A 90 -19.12 -10.46 -12.93
CA ARG A 90 -18.40 -10.07 -14.14
C ARG A 90 -18.09 -11.29 -15.01
N TYR A 91 -17.71 -12.40 -14.39
CA TYR A 91 -17.48 -13.67 -15.06
C TYR A 91 -18.76 -14.16 -15.75
N ARG A 92 -19.89 -14.20 -15.03
CA ARG A 92 -21.21 -14.53 -15.59
C ARG A 92 -21.61 -13.62 -16.75
N ARG A 93 -21.35 -12.31 -16.63
CA ARG A 93 -21.59 -11.37 -17.74
C ARG A 93 -20.75 -11.68 -18.98
N TYR A 94 -19.50 -12.14 -18.83
CA TYR A 94 -18.69 -12.55 -19.97
C TYR A 94 -19.21 -13.85 -20.60
N LEU A 95 -19.61 -14.82 -19.79
CA LEU A 95 -20.25 -16.05 -20.31
C LEU A 95 -21.47 -15.72 -21.15
N ASN A 96 -22.41 -14.92 -20.62
CA ASN A 96 -23.61 -14.53 -21.35
C ASN A 96 -23.29 -13.71 -22.61
N LYS A 97 -22.29 -12.82 -22.54
CA LYS A 97 -21.89 -11.99 -23.69
C LYS A 97 -21.32 -12.79 -24.85
N TYR A 98 -20.60 -13.88 -24.56
CA TYR A 98 -19.93 -14.71 -25.56
C TYR A 98 -20.60 -16.07 -25.74
N GLN A 99 -21.84 -16.24 -25.28
CA GLN A 99 -22.58 -17.50 -25.37
C GLN A 99 -22.64 -18.08 -26.78
N ASP A 100 -22.61 -17.22 -27.81
CA ASP A 100 -22.66 -17.62 -29.22
C ASP A 100 -21.30 -18.06 -29.78
N PHE A 101 -20.21 -17.91 -29.02
CA PHE A 101 -18.85 -18.22 -29.47
C PHE A 101 -18.53 -19.71 -29.43
N GLY A 102 -19.09 -20.45 -28.47
CA GLY A 102 -18.74 -21.84 -28.23
C GLY A 102 -19.18 -22.34 -26.87
N ASP A 103 -18.64 -23.47 -26.45
CA ASP A 103 -18.89 -23.99 -25.10
C ASP A 103 -18.23 -23.11 -24.02
N GLU A 104 -18.60 -23.35 -22.76
CA GLU A 104 -18.06 -22.56 -21.63
C GLU A 104 -16.53 -22.59 -21.57
N LYS A 105 -15.91 -23.71 -21.92
CA LYS A 105 -14.46 -23.88 -21.90
C LYS A 105 -13.80 -23.03 -22.99
N GLU A 106 -14.34 -23.04 -24.20
CA GLU A 106 -13.87 -22.22 -25.32
C GLU A 106 -14.00 -20.73 -25.02
N ILE A 107 -15.12 -20.31 -24.43
CA ILE A 107 -15.34 -18.93 -23.97
C ILE A 107 -14.31 -18.57 -22.89
N ARG A 108 -14.10 -19.46 -21.92
CA ARG A 108 -13.14 -19.28 -20.82
C ARG A 108 -11.72 -19.08 -21.35
N ASP A 109 -11.26 -19.97 -22.22
CA ASP A 109 -9.88 -20.00 -22.70
C ASP A 109 -9.58 -18.88 -23.71
N ASN A 110 -10.55 -18.51 -24.56
CA ASN A 110 -10.31 -17.56 -25.66
C ASN A 110 -10.85 -16.16 -25.40
N LYS A 111 -11.93 -16.01 -24.62
CA LYS A 111 -12.58 -14.70 -24.39
C LYS A 111 -12.34 -14.16 -23.00
N ILE A 112 -12.33 -15.01 -21.97
CA ILE A 112 -12.17 -14.57 -20.58
C ILE A 112 -10.68 -14.50 -20.20
N SER A 113 -9.88 -15.48 -20.60
CA SER A 113 -8.43 -15.54 -20.30
C SER A 113 -7.66 -14.23 -20.59
N PRO A 114 -7.88 -13.50 -21.71
CA PRO A 114 -7.23 -12.22 -21.94
C PRO A 114 -7.58 -11.15 -20.90
N HIS A 115 -8.85 -11.07 -20.50
CA HIS A 115 -9.31 -10.13 -19.47
C HIS A 115 -8.70 -10.45 -18.09
N VAL A 116 -8.59 -11.74 -17.78
CA VAL A 116 -7.92 -12.22 -16.56
C VAL A 116 -6.44 -11.88 -16.57
N SER A 117 -5.75 -12.14 -17.69
CA SER A 117 -4.33 -11.81 -17.86
C SER A 117 -4.08 -10.31 -17.67
N MET A 118 -4.94 -9.46 -18.22
CA MET A 118 -4.86 -8.00 -18.06
C MET A 118 -5.01 -7.60 -16.59
N TYR A 119 -5.98 -8.19 -15.86
CA TYR A 119 -6.17 -7.89 -14.43
C TYR A 119 -4.98 -8.35 -13.58
N ASN A 120 -4.46 -9.56 -13.83
CA ASN A 120 -3.30 -10.10 -13.14
C ASN A 120 -2.04 -9.24 -13.35
N LYS A 121 -1.93 -8.55 -14.49
CA LYS A 121 -0.81 -7.65 -14.82
C LYS A 121 -0.99 -6.22 -14.30
N THR A 122 -2.09 -5.91 -13.60
CA THR A 122 -2.30 -4.57 -13.06
C THR A 122 -1.26 -4.25 -11.99
N LYS A 123 -0.86 -2.98 -11.91
CA LYS A 123 0.11 -2.51 -10.91
C LYS A 123 -0.34 -2.81 -9.48
N LEU A 124 -1.64 -2.67 -9.20
CA LEU A 124 -2.21 -2.94 -7.88
C LEU A 124 -2.06 -4.42 -7.48
N VAL A 125 -2.45 -5.34 -8.36
CA VAL A 125 -2.36 -6.78 -8.10
C VAL A 125 -0.90 -7.19 -7.92
N ASN A 126 0.00 -6.74 -8.81
CA ASN A 126 1.42 -7.05 -8.69
C ASN A 126 2.03 -6.51 -7.38
N LYS A 127 1.74 -5.27 -6.99
CA LYS A 127 2.22 -4.70 -5.71
C LYS A 127 1.76 -5.50 -4.50
N ILE A 128 0.53 -6.03 -4.52
CA ILE A 128 0.03 -6.88 -3.44
C ILE A 128 0.72 -8.24 -3.45
N MET A 129 0.81 -8.90 -4.62
CA MET A 129 1.49 -10.19 -4.78
C MET A 129 2.99 -10.11 -4.43
N GLU A 130 3.65 -8.98 -4.69
CA GLU A 130 5.02 -8.73 -4.25
C GLU A 130 5.18 -8.76 -2.73
N GLN A 131 4.19 -8.23 -1.99
CA GLN A 131 4.19 -8.26 -0.53
C GLN A 131 3.85 -9.63 0.03
N THR A 132 3.20 -10.50 -0.76
CA THR A 132 2.88 -11.87 -0.34
C THR A 132 4.07 -12.81 -0.55
N MET A 133 4.99 -12.48 -1.45
CA MET A 133 6.17 -13.30 -1.72
C MET A 133 7.20 -13.13 -0.60
N ILE A 134 7.67 -14.27 -0.07
CA ILE A 134 8.87 -14.29 0.77
C ILE A 134 10.03 -13.81 -0.09
N ALA A 135 10.79 -12.83 0.41
CA ALA A 135 11.94 -12.29 -0.31
C ALA A 135 12.88 -13.45 -0.71
N PRO A 136 13.30 -13.56 -1.99
CA PRO A 136 14.17 -14.65 -2.43
C PRO A 136 15.47 -14.73 -1.63
N SER A 137 15.96 -13.60 -1.09
CA SER A 137 17.11 -13.55 -0.18
C SER A 137 16.90 -14.34 1.11
N ILE A 138 15.69 -14.33 1.67
CA ILE A 138 15.33 -15.08 2.88
C ILE A 138 15.14 -16.55 2.54
N LEU A 139 14.41 -16.86 1.46
CA LEU A 139 14.17 -18.24 1.03
C LEU A 139 15.47 -18.97 0.70
N ASN A 140 16.42 -18.26 0.07
CA ASN A 140 17.71 -18.81 -0.34
C ASN A 140 18.84 -18.45 0.63
N ALA A 141 18.52 -18.14 1.89
CA ALA A 141 19.54 -17.80 2.90
C ALA A 141 20.57 -18.92 3.10
N SER A 142 20.17 -20.19 2.94
CA SER A 142 21.09 -21.34 2.95
C SER A 142 22.08 -21.30 1.79
N LEU A 143 21.59 -21.07 0.57
CA LEU A 143 22.44 -20.92 -0.62
C LEU A 143 23.38 -19.73 -0.51
N PHE A 144 22.95 -18.64 0.15
CA PHE A 144 23.81 -17.51 0.45
C PHE A 144 24.97 -17.92 1.38
N GLN A 145 24.69 -18.67 2.44
CA GLN A 145 25.73 -19.18 3.34
C GLN A 145 26.68 -20.17 2.64
N GLU A 146 26.15 -21.05 1.80
CA GLU A 146 26.95 -21.97 0.99
C GLU A 146 27.84 -21.22 -0.01
N ALA A 147 27.32 -20.18 -0.66
CA ALA A 147 28.09 -19.32 -1.54
C ALA A 147 29.21 -18.59 -0.78
N LEU A 148 28.95 -18.07 0.42
CA LEU A 148 29.96 -17.48 1.29
C LEU A 148 31.05 -18.48 1.67
N ALA A 149 30.67 -19.70 2.06
CA ALA A 149 31.64 -20.76 2.38
C ALA A 149 32.51 -21.12 1.17
N ARG A 150 31.91 -21.16 -0.03
CA ARG A 150 32.64 -21.39 -1.28
C ARG A 150 33.61 -20.26 -1.60
N GLN A 151 33.20 -19.01 -1.43
CA GLN A 151 34.07 -17.85 -1.61
C GLN A 151 35.22 -17.84 -0.59
N ALA A 152 34.96 -18.17 0.67
CA ALA A 152 35.99 -18.28 1.70
C ALA A 152 37.02 -19.37 1.36
N TYR A 153 36.56 -20.51 0.84
CA TYR A 153 37.44 -21.56 0.35
C TYR A 153 38.32 -21.08 -0.82
N LEU A 154 37.74 -20.40 -1.81
CA LEU A 154 38.49 -19.87 -2.96
C LEU A 154 39.50 -18.81 -2.55
N MET A 155 39.14 -17.94 -1.59
CA MET A 155 40.05 -16.93 -1.03
C MET A 155 41.31 -17.56 -0.43
N MET A 156 41.20 -18.71 0.23
CA MET A 156 42.34 -19.37 0.91
C MET A 156 43.08 -20.37 0.03
N ASN A 157 42.42 -21.01 -0.94
CA ASN A 157 42.94 -22.20 -1.62
C ASN A 157 43.04 -22.09 -3.15
N ALA A 158 42.58 -20.99 -3.77
CA ALA A 158 42.70 -20.86 -5.22
C ALA A 158 44.16 -20.67 -5.66
N ASN A 159 44.57 -21.22 -6.80
CA ASN A 159 45.94 -21.08 -7.32
C ASN A 159 46.25 -19.70 -7.91
N SER A 160 45.22 -18.89 -8.19
CA SER A 160 45.36 -17.56 -8.78
C SER A 160 45.11 -16.48 -7.74
N GLU A 161 46.10 -15.62 -7.53
CA GLU A 161 46.00 -14.46 -6.63
C GLU A 161 44.85 -13.52 -7.02
N LEU A 162 44.52 -13.44 -8.32
CA LEU A 162 43.38 -12.67 -8.80
C LEU A 162 42.05 -13.26 -8.31
N VAL A 163 41.90 -14.59 -8.38
CA VAL A 163 40.69 -15.28 -7.90
C VAL A 163 40.57 -15.18 -6.37
N GLN A 164 41.70 -15.28 -5.65
CA GLN A 164 41.73 -15.08 -4.20
C GLN A 164 41.26 -13.67 -3.82
N THR A 165 41.77 -12.65 -4.52
CA THR A 165 41.43 -11.24 -4.29
C THR A 165 39.96 -10.94 -4.64
N GLN A 166 39.47 -11.47 -5.76
CA GLN A 166 38.06 -11.34 -6.15
C GLN A 166 37.12 -11.99 -5.15
N ALA A 167 37.47 -13.17 -4.65
CA ALA A 167 36.71 -13.86 -3.61
C ALA A 167 36.70 -13.05 -2.31
N ALA A 168 37.85 -12.54 -1.87
CA ALA A 168 37.95 -11.66 -0.70
C ALA A 168 37.09 -10.40 -0.84
N ASN A 169 37.13 -9.74 -2.00
CA ASN A 169 36.33 -8.55 -2.28
C ASN A 169 34.82 -8.87 -2.27
N SER A 170 34.41 -9.99 -2.89
CA SER A 170 33.02 -10.44 -2.87
C SER A 170 32.49 -10.62 -1.44
N ILE A 171 33.27 -11.25 -0.56
CA ILE A 171 32.93 -11.41 0.87
C ILE A 171 32.81 -10.05 1.56
N LEU A 172 33.76 -9.13 1.35
CA LEU A 172 33.75 -7.80 1.96
C LEU A 172 32.55 -6.95 1.54
N VAL A 173 32.11 -7.04 0.29
CA VAL A 173 30.94 -6.32 -0.22
C VAL A 173 29.65 -6.90 0.36
N GLN A 174 29.50 -8.23 0.41
CA GLN A 174 28.27 -8.89 0.86
C GLN A 174 28.11 -8.92 2.39
N LEU A 175 29.22 -8.93 3.12
CA LEU A 175 29.24 -8.83 4.59
C LEU A 175 29.44 -7.40 5.09
N LYS A 176 29.41 -6.42 4.18
CA LYS A 176 29.41 -5.01 4.59
C LYS A 176 28.19 -4.82 5.50
N PRO A 177 28.37 -4.22 6.69
CA PRO A 177 27.22 -3.86 7.50
C PRO A 177 26.27 -3.03 6.65
N PRO A 178 24.94 -3.23 6.74
CA PRO A 178 24.00 -2.46 5.96
C PRO A 178 24.35 -0.98 6.16
N GLU A 179 24.68 -0.29 5.07
CA GLU A 179 24.76 1.15 5.14
C GLU A 179 23.42 1.57 5.69
N VAL A 180 23.44 2.17 6.89
CA VAL A 180 22.24 2.69 7.55
C VAL A 180 21.55 3.45 6.45
N ALA A 181 20.45 2.89 5.95
CA ALA A 181 19.70 3.52 4.88
C ALA A 181 19.47 4.90 5.44
N LYS A 182 20.10 5.91 4.83
CA LYS A 182 19.74 7.27 5.12
C LYS A 182 18.29 7.27 4.72
N ILE A 183 17.43 7.13 5.73
CA ILE A 183 16.04 7.49 5.61
C ILE A 183 16.20 8.97 5.31
N GLU A 184 16.31 9.29 4.02
CA GLU A 184 15.83 10.53 3.48
C GLU A 184 14.35 10.48 3.80
N LEU A 185 14.06 10.74 5.07
CA LEU A 185 12.92 11.50 5.47
C LEU A 185 13.12 12.80 4.68
N GLU A 186 12.70 12.76 3.42
CA GLU A 186 11.96 13.86 2.85
C GLU A 186 10.83 14.12 3.83
N ILE A 187 11.18 14.82 4.92
CA ILE A 187 10.41 15.93 5.42
C ILE A 187 10.49 16.96 4.29
N GLY A 188 9.95 16.61 3.12
CA GLY A 188 9.21 17.55 2.33
C GLY A 188 8.16 18.01 3.31
N LEU A 189 8.44 19.14 3.93
CA LEU A 189 7.55 19.89 4.79
C LEU A 189 6.22 19.96 4.03
N LYS A 190 5.34 18.99 4.27
CA LYS A 190 3.92 19.26 4.33
C LYS A 190 3.82 20.18 5.52
N GLU A 191 4.11 21.46 5.28
CA GLU A 191 3.71 22.54 6.15
C GLU A 191 2.29 22.20 6.57
N ASN A 192 2.14 21.91 7.86
CA ASN A 192 0.85 21.63 8.46
C ASN A 192 -0.11 22.71 7.97
N ASP A 193 -1.26 22.31 7.43
CA ASP A 193 -2.37 23.21 7.08
C ASP A 193 -2.60 24.25 8.19
N ALA A 194 -2.40 23.88 9.46
CA ALA A 194 -2.46 24.76 10.61
C ALA A 194 -1.54 26.02 10.54
N ILE A 195 -0.31 25.92 10.02
CA ILE A 195 0.59 27.09 9.90
C ILE A 195 0.15 27.99 8.75
N SER A 196 -0.30 27.40 7.64
CA SER A 196 -0.85 28.13 6.50
C SER A 196 -2.16 28.85 6.88
N GLU A 197 -3.04 28.16 7.60
CA GLU A 197 -4.28 28.71 8.16
C GLU A 197 -3.99 29.82 9.18
N LEU A 198 -3.02 29.63 10.10
CA LEU A 198 -2.57 30.68 11.01
C LEU A 198 -2.03 31.90 10.27
N ARG A 199 -1.21 31.71 9.21
CA ARG A 199 -0.69 32.81 8.40
C ARG A 199 -1.82 33.54 7.66
N LYS A 200 -2.82 32.83 7.18
CA LYS A 200 -3.99 33.43 6.51
C LYS A 200 -4.86 34.21 7.50
N ALA A 201 -5.17 33.63 8.66
CA ALA A 201 -5.96 34.28 9.71
C ALA A 201 -5.26 35.53 10.26
N THR A 202 -3.94 35.49 10.44
CA THR A 202 -3.17 36.67 10.87
C THR A 202 -3.12 37.77 9.81
N GLN A 203 -3.05 37.42 8.51
CA GLN A 203 -3.14 38.41 7.43
C GLN A 203 -4.52 39.07 7.35
N GLU A 204 -5.60 38.30 7.49
CA GLU A 204 -6.96 38.82 7.50
C GLU A 204 -7.21 39.74 8.71
N LEU A 205 -6.73 39.34 9.89
CA LEU A 205 -6.82 40.17 11.10
C LEU A 205 -6.02 41.48 10.97
N ALA A 206 -4.81 41.42 10.42
CA ALA A 206 -3.99 42.60 10.19
C ALA A 206 -4.67 43.58 9.22
N ALA A 207 -5.32 43.08 8.16
CA ALA A 207 -6.08 43.90 7.22
C ALA A 207 -7.30 44.55 7.88
N GLN A 208 -8.03 43.83 8.74
CA GLN A 208 -9.15 44.38 9.50
C GLN A 208 -8.70 45.48 10.46
N ASN A 209 -7.61 45.27 11.19
CA ASN A 209 -7.06 46.28 12.11
C ASN A 209 -6.61 47.53 11.36
N GLN A 210 -5.99 47.38 10.18
CA GLN A 210 -5.58 48.51 9.36
C GLN A 210 -6.78 49.35 8.88
N LEU A 211 -7.88 48.68 8.49
CA LEU A 211 -9.12 49.35 8.09
C LEU A 211 -9.80 50.04 9.28
N ALA A 212 -9.84 49.40 10.45
CA ALA A 212 -10.43 49.96 11.67
C ALA A 212 -9.67 51.21 12.16
N ILE A 213 -8.34 51.19 12.07
CA ILE A 213 -7.49 52.36 12.35
C ILE A 213 -7.73 53.48 11.32
N GLY A 214 -7.81 53.14 10.03
CA GLY A 214 -8.09 54.11 8.96
C GLY A 214 -9.48 54.75 9.07
N ALA A 215 -10.46 54.01 9.60
CA ALA A 215 -11.82 54.49 9.85
C ALA A 215 -11.96 55.25 11.18
N GLY A 216 -10.90 55.35 11.99
CA GLY A 216 -10.92 56.03 13.29
C GLY A 216 -11.74 55.31 14.38
N VAL A 217 -12.06 54.03 14.16
CA VAL A 217 -12.85 53.19 15.09
C VAL A 217 -11.95 52.55 16.15
N MET A 218 -10.64 52.46 15.89
CA MET A 218 -9.64 51.85 16.76
C MET A 218 -8.35 52.67 16.70
N THR A 219 -7.68 52.86 17.83
CA THR A 219 -6.35 53.48 17.88
C THR A 219 -5.25 52.43 17.70
N PRO A 220 -4.05 52.82 17.22
CA PRO A 220 -2.92 51.90 17.09
C PRO A 220 -2.51 51.22 18.41
N GLN A 221 -2.75 51.87 19.55
CA GLN A 221 -2.47 51.31 20.88
C GLN A 221 -3.46 50.19 21.23
N GLU A 222 -4.75 50.39 20.98
CA GLU A 222 -5.79 49.38 21.22
C GLU A 222 -5.63 48.15 20.30
N ALA A 223 -5.10 48.34 19.09
CA ALA A 223 -4.81 47.24 18.16
C ALA A 223 -3.67 46.32 18.64
N ILE A 224 -2.71 46.85 19.40
CA ILE A 224 -1.57 46.11 19.94
C ILE A 224 -1.97 45.31 21.18
N GLU A 225 -2.88 45.85 21.98
CA GLU A 225 -3.35 45.23 23.23
C GLU A 225 -4.44 44.17 23.02
N ALA A 226 -4.93 44.01 21.79
CA ALA A 226 -5.96 43.02 21.46
C ALA A 226 -5.45 41.57 21.64
N ILE A 227 -6.13 40.81 22.48
CA ILE A 227 -5.85 39.39 22.73
C ILE A 227 -6.43 38.56 21.60
N ILE A 228 -5.56 37.87 20.86
CA ILE A 228 -5.92 37.14 19.62
C ILE A 228 -6.32 35.67 19.90
N ILE A 229 -5.98 35.15 21.08
CA ILE A 229 -6.29 33.77 21.47
C ILE A 229 -7.01 33.80 22.82
N THR A 230 -8.30 33.48 22.82
CA THR A 230 -9.03 33.14 24.04
C THR A 230 -8.95 31.64 24.24
N GLU A 231 -8.34 31.19 25.34
CA GLU A 231 -8.47 29.81 25.80
C GLU A 231 -9.93 29.60 26.25
N ASP A 232 -10.74 28.95 25.41
CA ASP A 232 -11.96 28.32 25.87
C ASP A 232 -11.56 27.11 26.73
N VAL A 233 -11.80 27.22 28.04
CA VAL A 233 -11.65 26.15 29.04
C VAL A 233 -12.86 25.22 29.01
#